data_AF-A0A4Q4CSM0-F1
#
_entry.id   AF-A0A4Q4CSM0-F1
#
_cell.length_a   1.000
_cell.length_b   1.000
_cell.length_c   1.000
_cell.angle_alpha   90.00
_cell.angle_beta   90.00
_cell.angle_gamma   90.00
#
_symmetry.space_group_name_H-M   'P 1'
#
loop_
_entity.id
_entity.type
_entity.pdbx_description
1 polymer ?
#
loop_
_entity_poly.entity_id
_entity_poly.type
_entity_poly.pdbx_seq_one_letter_code
_entity_poly.pdbx_strand_id
1 'polypeptide(L)'
;AIQIHPLVCSAFNADFDGDQMAVHLPLSAEAQAEARILMLSTNNILKPSDGRPVTMPTQDMIIGLYSLTLDRSGYLGEGRAFSSVSEAVMAFDRKEILLQSKVKIRVVGADGETTTMDTTLGRAIFNQALPEDYPFVNFQVGKKELGVIVNDLAERYSKVDVAVALDNLKDAGFHWATRSGVTISMDDVVSPQEKGKILEKYEGQAAKVQQQFDRGLITEDERRQELIEIWTQATAEVAGTMEEMFKASGDNPIWMMVNSGARGNMMQLRQIAAMRGLVANPKGEIIPRPIKANYREGLSVVEYFIATHGARKGLADTALRTADSGYLTRRLVDVSQDVIIREEDCGTERGLLKVIADKLDDGTPVKTVNVETSAYSRSASVDIVHPETGEVLVP
;
A
#
# COMPACT_ATOMS: atom_id res chain seq x y z
N ALA A 1 20.37 -11.63 -20.44
CA ALA A 1 19.98 -10.53 -19.54
C ALA A 1 20.33 -10.92 -18.11
N ILE A 2 20.58 -9.95 -17.23
CA ILE A 2 20.85 -10.21 -15.81
C ILE A 2 19.52 -10.61 -15.16
N GLN A 3 19.53 -11.69 -14.38
CA GLN A 3 18.37 -12.08 -13.56
C GLN A 3 18.48 -11.38 -12.21
N ILE A 4 17.42 -10.68 -11.81
CA ILE A 4 17.36 -9.90 -10.57
C ILE A 4 16.22 -10.45 -9.73
N HIS A 5 16.46 -10.55 -8.42
CA HIS A 5 15.44 -11.01 -7.49
C HIS A 5 14.30 -9.98 -7.38
N PRO A 6 13.01 -10.39 -7.47
CA PRO A 6 11.91 -9.43 -7.54
C PRO A 6 11.73 -8.58 -6.26
N LEU A 7 12.16 -9.07 -5.09
CA LEU A 7 12.07 -8.31 -3.84
C LEU A 7 13.04 -7.12 -3.78
N VAL A 8 14.11 -7.11 -4.56
CA VAL A 8 15.08 -5.99 -4.56
C VAL A 8 14.72 -4.89 -5.55
N CYS A 9 13.78 -5.12 -6.47
CA CYS A 9 13.36 -4.13 -7.46
C CYS A 9 12.86 -2.83 -6.82
N SER A 10 12.18 -2.93 -5.67
CA SER A 10 11.71 -1.74 -4.92
C SER A 10 12.86 -0.88 -4.38
N ALA A 11 13.97 -1.51 -3.97
CA ALA A 11 15.15 -0.81 -3.47
C ALA A 11 15.94 -0.16 -4.61
N PHE A 12 16.07 -0.86 -5.74
CA PHE A 12 16.73 -0.32 -6.93
C PHE A 12 15.87 0.68 -7.72
N ASN A 13 14.58 0.76 -7.42
CA ASN A 13 13.59 1.47 -8.23
C ASN A 13 13.69 1.05 -9.71
N ALA A 14 13.86 -0.26 -9.93
CA ALA A 14 14.04 -0.87 -11.24
C ALA A 14 12.77 -1.59 -11.67
N ASP A 15 12.45 -1.50 -12.95
CA ASP A 15 11.44 -2.32 -13.59
C ASP A 15 12.05 -3.22 -14.68
N PHE A 16 11.20 -3.88 -15.46
CA PHE A 16 11.63 -4.82 -16.50
C PHE A 16 11.19 -4.37 -17.90
N ASP A 17 11.05 -3.06 -18.14
CA ASP A 17 10.65 -2.51 -19.43
C ASP A 17 11.82 -2.16 -20.37
N GLY A 18 13.06 -2.27 -19.87
CA GLY A 18 14.28 -1.97 -20.62
C GLY A 18 15.45 -1.45 -19.78
N ASP A 19 15.24 -1.28 -18.47
CA ASP A 19 16.27 -0.86 -17.51
C ASP A 19 17.57 -1.66 -17.59
N GLN A 20 18.69 -0.95 -17.40
CA GLN A 20 20.04 -1.51 -17.44
C GLN A 20 20.67 -1.45 -16.06
N MET A 21 21.45 -2.47 -15.71
CA MET A 21 22.23 -2.51 -14.46
C MET A 21 23.70 -2.73 -14.74
N ALA A 22 24.55 -1.98 -14.04
CA ALA A 22 25.99 -2.16 -14.05
C ALA A 22 26.41 -3.25 -13.04
N VAL A 23 27.39 -4.06 -13.41
CA VAL A 23 27.96 -5.10 -12.54
C VAL A 23 29.43 -4.79 -12.30
N HIS A 24 29.80 -4.74 -11.03
CA HIS A 24 31.18 -4.53 -10.58
C HIS A 24 31.67 -5.78 -9.86
N LEU A 25 32.95 -6.14 -10.05
CA LEU A 25 33.56 -7.33 -9.46
C LEU A 25 34.58 -6.91 -8.39
N PRO A 26 34.36 -7.23 -7.10
CA PRO A 26 35.31 -6.91 -6.04
C PRO A 26 36.55 -7.80 -6.16
N LEU A 27 37.74 -7.18 -6.19
CA LEU A 27 39.00 -7.88 -6.43
C LEU A 27 39.73 -8.26 -5.14
N SER A 28 39.87 -7.32 -4.20
CA SER A 28 40.63 -7.55 -2.97
C SER A 28 39.84 -8.38 -1.95
N ALA A 29 40.55 -9.03 -1.02
CA ALA A 29 39.91 -9.82 0.03
C ALA A 29 39.02 -8.96 0.94
N GLU A 30 39.45 -7.73 1.20
CA GLU A 30 38.71 -6.73 1.97
C GLU A 30 37.41 -6.35 1.25
N ALA A 31 37.47 -6.03 -0.05
CA ALA A 31 36.29 -5.70 -0.85
C ALA A 31 35.31 -6.88 -0.96
N GLN A 32 35.82 -8.11 -1.05
CA GLN A 32 34.97 -9.31 -1.03
C GLN A 32 34.29 -9.51 0.33
N ALA A 33 35.01 -9.26 1.43
CA ALA A 33 34.46 -9.32 2.78
C ALA A 33 33.40 -8.24 2.99
N GLU A 34 33.65 -6.99 2.59
CA GLU A 34 32.68 -5.90 2.65
C GLU A 34 31.43 -6.21 1.83
N ALA A 35 31.59 -6.70 0.60
CA ALA A 35 30.46 -7.08 -0.24
C ALA A 35 29.61 -8.18 0.41
N ARG A 36 30.24 -9.17 1.04
CA ARG A 36 29.56 -10.31 1.65
C ARG A 36 28.94 -10.01 3.01
N ILE A 37 29.55 -9.15 3.83
CA ILE A 37 29.12 -8.87 5.19
C ILE A 37 28.21 -7.63 5.24
N LEU A 38 28.54 -6.58 4.50
CA LEU A 38 27.81 -5.30 4.57
C LEU A 38 26.81 -5.14 3.42
N MET A 39 27.21 -5.46 2.19
CA MET A 39 26.38 -5.15 1.00
C MET A 39 25.42 -6.27 0.59
N LEU A 40 25.52 -7.45 1.22
CA LEU A 40 24.67 -8.60 0.89
C LEU A 40 23.19 -8.24 1.07
N SER A 41 22.36 -8.56 0.08
CA SER A 41 20.95 -8.16 0.04
C SER A 41 20.14 -8.67 1.23
N THR A 42 20.46 -9.87 1.75
CA THR A 42 19.82 -10.46 2.93
C THR A 42 20.08 -9.67 4.22
N ASN A 43 21.11 -8.82 4.25
CA ASN A 43 21.43 -8.00 5.42
C ASN A 43 20.70 -6.64 5.38
N ASN A 44 20.30 -6.21 4.18
CA ASN A 44 19.73 -4.90 3.86
C ASN A 44 18.21 -4.99 3.60
N ILE A 45 17.50 -5.65 4.52
CA ILE A 45 16.04 -5.87 4.45
C ILE A 45 15.27 -4.61 4.86
N LEU A 46 15.84 -3.81 5.77
CA LEU A 46 15.23 -2.61 6.33
C LEU A 46 15.77 -1.35 5.67
N LYS A 47 14.93 -0.31 5.59
CA LYS A 47 15.34 1.02 5.15
C LYS A 47 16.13 1.71 6.27
N PRO A 48 17.31 2.29 5.98
CA PRO A 48 18.06 3.05 6.98
C PRO A 48 17.37 4.37 7.38
N SER A 49 16.39 4.85 6.60
CA SER A 49 15.69 6.11 6.86
C SER A 49 14.62 6.05 7.94
N ASP A 50 13.87 4.93 8.00
CA ASP A 50 12.69 4.80 8.87
C ASP A 50 12.58 3.42 9.54
N GLY A 51 13.56 2.53 9.35
CA GLY A 51 13.59 1.19 9.92
C GLY A 51 12.57 0.21 9.32
N ARG A 52 11.74 0.65 8.37
CA ARG A 52 10.70 -0.20 7.78
C ARG A 52 11.27 -1.15 6.73
N PRO A 53 10.68 -2.34 6.53
CA PRO A 53 11.11 -3.26 5.47
C PRO A 53 11.06 -2.62 4.07
N VAL A 54 12.18 -2.69 3.32
CA VAL A 54 12.26 -2.31 1.90
C VAL A 54 11.98 -3.48 0.97
N THR A 55 12.40 -4.68 1.37
CA THR A 55 12.27 -5.92 0.58
C THR A 55 10.94 -6.60 0.88
N MET A 56 9.87 -5.99 0.38
CA MET A 56 8.51 -6.49 0.55
C MET A 56 7.99 -7.12 -0.74
N PRO A 57 7.13 -8.16 -0.65
CA PRO A 57 6.37 -8.61 -1.81
C PRO A 57 5.56 -7.46 -2.42
N THR A 58 5.51 -7.41 -3.75
CA THR A 58 4.82 -6.37 -4.52
C THR A 58 3.95 -6.97 -5.61
N GLN A 59 3.00 -6.18 -6.12
CA GLN A 59 2.18 -6.49 -7.30
C GLN A 59 1.60 -7.91 -7.25
N ASP A 60 1.98 -8.79 -8.17
CA ASP A 60 1.44 -10.14 -8.32
C ASP A 60 1.53 -10.97 -7.04
N MET A 61 2.64 -10.85 -6.30
CA MET A 61 2.78 -11.55 -5.02
C MET A 61 1.70 -11.12 -4.03
N ILE A 62 1.39 -9.82 -3.97
CA ILE A 62 0.32 -9.30 -3.11
C ILE A 62 -1.04 -9.81 -3.57
N ILE A 63 -1.32 -9.84 -4.88
CA ILE A 63 -2.60 -10.36 -5.41
C ILE A 63 -2.77 -11.83 -5.03
N GLY A 64 -1.71 -12.64 -5.17
CA GLY A 64 -1.73 -14.05 -4.82
C GLY A 64 -2.01 -14.29 -3.35
N LEU A 65 -1.28 -13.61 -2.46
CA LEU A 65 -1.47 -13.72 -1.00
C LEU A 65 -2.85 -13.18 -0.57
N TYR A 66 -3.31 -12.09 -1.19
CA TYR A 66 -4.63 -11.51 -0.94
C TYR A 66 -5.75 -12.46 -1.35
N SER A 67 -5.65 -13.05 -2.55
CA SER A 67 -6.62 -14.04 -3.05
C SER A 67 -6.61 -15.30 -2.20
N LEU A 68 -5.43 -15.76 -1.75
CA LEU A 68 -5.26 -16.91 -0.88
C LEU A 68 -5.94 -16.71 0.48
N THR A 69 -5.79 -15.52 1.09
CA THR A 69 -6.27 -15.23 2.46
C THR A 69 -7.71 -14.71 2.52
N LEU A 70 -8.35 -14.53 1.36
CA LEU A 70 -9.74 -14.09 1.25
C LEU A 70 -10.69 -15.17 1.79
N ASP A 71 -11.71 -14.77 2.54
CA ASP A 71 -12.77 -15.66 3.00
C ASP A 71 -14.07 -15.37 2.27
N ARG A 72 -14.78 -16.43 1.88
CA ARG A 72 -16.08 -16.33 1.21
C ARG A 72 -17.09 -17.22 1.91
N SER A 73 -18.29 -16.70 2.08
CA SER A 73 -19.44 -17.43 2.60
C SER A 73 -20.24 -18.08 1.47
N GLY A 74 -20.90 -19.19 1.75
CA GLY A 74 -21.67 -19.97 0.78
C GLY A 74 -20.81 -20.86 -0.12
N TYR A 75 -19.53 -21.06 0.22
CA TYR A 75 -18.59 -21.84 -0.57
C TYR A 75 -18.71 -23.33 -0.24
N LEU A 76 -18.35 -24.18 -1.21
CA LEU A 76 -18.45 -25.63 -1.05
C LEU A 76 -17.63 -26.10 0.16
N GLY A 77 -18.28 -26.88 1.03
CA GLY A 77 -17.66 -27.44 2.22
C GLY A 77 -17.48 -26.47 3.39
N GLU A 78 -18.21 -25.34 3.38
CA GLU A 78 -18.34 -24.46 4.52
C GLU A 78 -18.78 -25.22 5.79
N GLY A 79 -18.15 -24.88 6.93
CA GLY A 79 -18.44 -25.47 8.23
C GLY A 79 -17.82 -26.85 8.48
N ARG A 80 -17.13 -27.45 7.50
CA ARG A 80 -16.40 -28.70 7.71
C ARG A 80 -15.25 -28.52 8.69
N ALA A 81 -14.98 -29.57 9.47
CA ALA A 81 -13.88 -29.62 10.41
C ALA A 81 -12.81 -30.61 9.93
N PHE A 82 -11.55 -30.22 10.07
CA PHE A 82 -10.38 -31.01 9.69
C PHE A 82 -9.42 -31.13 10.88
N SER A 83 -8.83 -32.30 11.02
CA SER A 83 -7.87 -32.63 12.08
C SER A 83 -6.46 -32.06 11.84
N SER A 84 -6.15 -31.70 10.59
CA SER A 84 -4.86 -31.11 10.19
C SER A 84 -4.98 -30.30 8.89
N VAL A 85 -3.99 -29.46 8.61
CA VAL A 85 -3.90 -28.73 7.33
C VAL A 85 -3.75 -29.71 6.16
N SER A 86 -2.97 -30.78 6.32
CA SER A 86 -2.77 -31.80 5.29
C SER A 86 -4.07 -32.51 4.90
N GLU A 87 -4.96 -32.77 5.85
CA GLU A 87 -6.29 -33.34 5.57
C GLU A 87 -7.17 -32.36 4.77
N ALA A 88 -7.11 -31.07 5.12
CA ALA A 88 -7.81 -30.03 4.36
C ALA A 88 -7.26 -29.90 2.92
N VAL A 89 -5.94 -30.04 2.72
CA VAL A 89 -5.34 -30.10 1.37
C VAL A 89 -5.87 -31.32 0.59
N MET A 90 -5.95 -32.50 1.20
CA MET A 90 -6.53 -33.68 0.53
C MET A 90 -7.99 -33.46 0.12
N ALA A 91 -8.78 -32.79 0.97
CA ALA A 91 -10.17 -32.43 0.65
C ALA A 91 -10.26 -31.40 -0.49
N PHE A 92 -9.32 -30.46 -0.55
CA PHE A 92 -9.19 -29.50 -1.65
C PHE A 92 -8.81 -30.18 -2.97
N ASP A 93 -7.87 -31.12 -2.95
CA ASP A 93 -7.47 -31.90 -4.13
C ASP A 93 -8.63 -32.72 -4.69
N ARG A 94 -9.51 -33.22 -3.82
CA ARG A 94 -10.76 -33.90 -4.18
C ARG A 94 -11.89 -32.95 -4.58
N LYS A 95 -11.67 -31.64 -4.55
CA LYS A 95 -12.64 -30.57 -4.83
C LYS A 95 -13.85 -30.60 -3.90
N GLU A 96 -13.68 -31.09 -2.67
CA GLU A 96 -14.74 -31.09 -1.66
C GLU A 96 -14.78 -29.78 -0.85
N ILE A 97 -13.70 -29.00 -0.89
CA ILE A 97 -13.61 -27.64 -0.36
C ILE A 97 -12.89 -26.74 -1.37
N LEU A 98 -13.12 -25.43 -1.28
CA LEU A 98 -12.31 -24.39 -1.96
C LEU A 98 -11.37 -23.69 -0.97
N LEU A 99 -10.29 -23.07 -1.47
CA LEU A 99 -9.28 -22.37 -0.63
C LEU A 99 -9.88 -21.34 0.33
N GLN A 100 -10.91 -20.63 -0.13
CA GLN A 100 -11.55 -19.50 0.55
C GLN A 100 -12.78 -19.91 1.37
N SER A 101 -13.08 -21.21 1.45
CA SER A 101 -14.23 -21.73 2.21
C SER A 101 -13.96 -21.63 3.70
N LYS A 102 -14.96 -21.20 4.48
CA LYS A 102 -14.87 -21.12 5.93
C LYS A 102 -14.92 -22.52 6.53
N VAL A 103 -13.82 -22.96 7.13
CA VAL A 103 -13.64 -24.31 7.67
C VAL A 103 -13.01 -24.25 9.06
N LYS A 104 -13.18 -25.32 9.83
CA LYS A 104 -12.55 -25.45 11.14
C LYS A 104 -11.31 -26.31 11.00
N ILE A 105 -10.14 -25.72 11.21
CA ILE A 105 -8.87 -26.47 11.10
C ILE A 105 -8.23 -26.48 12.48
N ARG A 106 -7.83 -27.68 12.90
CA ARG A 106 -6.97 -27.84 14.07
C ARG A 106 -5.55 -27.43 13.70
N VAL A 107 -5.07 -26.37 14.35
CA VAL A 107 -3.74 -25.80 14.17
C VAL A 107 -2.98 -25.84 15.48
N VAL A 108 -1.67 -26.00 15.39
CA VAL A 108 -0.77 -25.84 16.54
C VAL A 108 -0.47 -24.35 16.64
N GLY A 109 -0.83 -23.73 17.76
CA GLY A 109 -0.52 -22.33 18.02
C GLY A 109 0.97 -22.14 18.33
N ALA A 110 1.41 -20.88 18.33
CA ALA A 110 2.79 -20.51 18.67
C ALA A 110 3.23 -21.03 20.05
N ASP A 111 2.29 -21.19 20.98
CA ASP A 111 2.52 -21.71 22.34
C ASP A 111 2.63 -23.25 22.39
N GLY A 112 2.56 -23.93 21.25
CA GLY A 112 2.52 -25.39 21.13
C GLY A 112 1.15 -26.00 21.45
N GLU A 113 0.17 -25.21 21.88
CA GLU A 113 -1.18 -25.67 22.15
C GLU A 113 -1.97 -25.90 20.86
N THR A 114 -2.63 -27.06 20.80
CA THR A 114 -3.44 -27.43 19.63
C THR A 114 -4.86 -26.87 19.78
N THR A 115 -5.18 -25.86 18.99
CA THR A 115 -6.49 -25.18 19.03
C THR A 115 -7.24 -25.39 17.71
N THR A 116 -8.56 -25.59 17.79
CA THR A 116 -9.41 -25.61 16.59
C THR A 116 -9.85 -24.18 16.30
N MET A 117 -9.43 -23.65 15.15
CA MET A 117 -9.73 -22.27 14.76
C MET A 117 -10.68 -22.25 13.55
N ASP A 118 -11.61 -21.30 13.58
CA ASP A 118 -12.45 -20.98 12.43
C ASP A 118 -11.62 -20.15 11.44
N THR A 119 -11.21 -20.74 10.32
CA THR A 119 -10.31 -20.13 9.34
C THR A 119 -10.62 -20.58 7.91
N THR A 120 -9.73 -20.34 6.96
CA THR A 120 -9.80 -20.89 5.59
C THR A 120 -8.57 -21.75 5.31
N LEU A 121 -8.68 -22.67 4.35
CA LEU A 121 -7.51 -23.44 3.91
C LEU A 121 -6.40 -22.52 3.40
N GLY A 122 -6.76 -21.46 2.68
CA GLY A 122 -5.78 -20.51 2.17
C GLY A 122 -5.03 -19.75 3.27
N ARG A 123 -5.71 -19.34 4.35
CA ARG A 123 -5.04 -18.76 5.53
C ARG A 123 -4.12 -19.77 6.23
N ALA A 124 -4.52 -21.03 6.32
CA ALA A 124 -3.65 -22.08 6.87
C ALA A 124 -2.38 -22.28 6.02
N ILE A 125 -2.50 -22.30 4.69
CA ILE A 125 -1.34 -22.37 3.77
C ILE A 125 -0.46 -21.13 3.88
N PHE A 126 -1.06 -19.94 4.03
CA PHE A 126 -0.31 -18.70 4.25
C PHE A 126 0.58 -18.77 5.51
N ASN A 127 0.04 -19.30 6.61
CA ASN A 127 0.79 -19.43 7.86
C ASN A 127 1.95 -20.43 7.78
N GLN A 128 1.91 -21.41 6.86
CA GLN A 128 3.06 -22.30 6.62
C GLN A 128 4.26 -21.58 6.01
N ALA A 129 4.06 -20.40 5.40
CA ALA A 129 5.16 -19.58 4.89
C ALA A 129 5.86 -18.76 5.99
N LEU A 130 5.24 -18.65 7.18
CA LEU A 130 5.76 -17.94 8.33
C LEU A 130 6.51 -18.90 9.28
N PRO A 131 7.35 -18.38 10.21
CA PRO A 131 7.97 -19.19 11.26
C PRO A 131 6.92 -19.92 12.13
N GLU A 132 7.27 -21.12 12.64
CA GLU A 132 6.35 -21.98 13.39
C GLU A 132 5.84 -21.35 14.71
N ASP A 133 6.64 -20.50 15.33
CA ASP A 133 6.36 -19.74 16.55
C ASP A 133 5.71 -18.37 16.27
N TYR A 134 5.35 -18.09 15.01
CA TYR A 134 4.62 -16.88 14.66
C TYR A 134 3.12 -17.00 14.99
N PRO A 135 2.48 -15.96 15.56
CA PRO A 135 1.05 -15.96 15.83
C PRO A 135 0.24 -16.23 14.56
N PHE A 136 -0.79 -17.08 14.68
CA PHE A 136 -1.59 -17.47 13.52
C PHE A 136 -2.34 -16.27 12.92
N VAL A 137 -2.05 -15.95 11.65
CA VAL A 137 -2.67 -14.87 10.90
C VAL A 137 -4.01 -15.32 10.35
N ASN A 138 -5.10 -14.80 10.92
CA ASN A 138 -6.48 -15.14 10.53
C ASN A 138 -7.29 -13.95 9.98
N PHE A 139 -6.65 -13.06 9.24
CA PHE A 139 -7.31 -11.97 8.54
C PHE A 139 -6.86 -11.92 7.07
N GLN A 140 -7.54 -11.12 6.26
CA GLN A 140 -7.17 -10.90 4.87
C GLN A 140 -5.89 -10.08 4.77
N VAL A 141 -4.89 -10.57 4.04
CA VAL A 141 -3.57 -9.95 3.97
C VAL A 141 -3.43 -9.16 2.67
N GLY A 142 -3.54 -7.82 2.77
CA GLY A 142 -3.16 -6.90 1.72
C GLY A 142 -1.74 -6.36 1.91
N LYS A 143 -1.35 -5.38 1.08
CA LYS A 143 -0.01 -4.75 1.14
C LYS A 143 0.30 -4.11 2.50
N LYS A 144 -0.70 -3.49 3.14
CA LYS A 144 -0.51 -2.80 4.42
C LYS A 144 -0.30 -3.80 5.55
N GLU A 145 -1.17 -4.81 5.60
CA GLU A 145 -1.15 -5.86 6.60
C GLU A 145 0.13 -6.69 6.47
N LEU A 146 0.55 -7.00 5.24
CA LEU A 146 1.83 -7.68 5.02
C LEU A 146 3.01 -6.83 5.50
N GLY A 147 2.96 -5.51 5.31
CA GLY A 147 3.96 -4.59 5.85
C GLY A 147 4.10 -4.65 7.37
N VAL A 148 2.98 -4.80 8.08
CA VAL A 148 2.96 -4.98 9.54
C VAL A 148 3.57 -6.33 9.92
N ILE A 149 3.17 -7.41 9.24
CA ILE A 149 3.69 -8.76 9.50
C ILE A 149 5.21 -8.80 9.31
N VAL A 150 5.73 -8.26 8.20
CA VAL A 150 7.18 -8.29 7.95
C VAL A 150 7.94 -7.37 8.91
N ASN A 151 7.35 -6.26 9.36
CA ASN A 151 7.98 -5.43 10.39
C ASN A 151 8.07 -6.18 11.72
N ASP A 152 7.00 -6.86 12.14
CA ASP A 152 6.98 -7.69 13.35
C ASP A 152 7.96 -8.88 13.24
N LEU A 153 8.06 -9.49 12.05
CA LEU A 153 9.08 -10.51 11.78
C LEU A 153 10.49 -9.94 11.94
N ALA A 154 10.76 -8.74 11.44
CA ALA A 154 12.07 -8.11 11.54
C ALA A 154 12.45 -7.69 12.97
N GLU A 155 11.47 -7.39 13.83
CA GLU A 155 11.70 -7.06 15.24
C GLU A 155 11.95 -8.30 16.10
N ARG A 156 11.24 -9.41 15.82
CA ARG A 156 11.26 -10.62 16.66
C ARG A 156 12.25 -11.69 16.23
N TYR A 157 12.57 -11.77 14.95
CA TYR A 157 13.32 -12.90 14.38
C TYR A 157 14.68 -12.47 13.85
N SER A 158 15.54 -13.46 13.64
CA SER A 158 16.83 -13.22 13.00
C SER A 158 16.65 -12.82 11.54
N LYS A 159 17.60 -12.05 10.98
CA LYS A 159 17.58 -11.67 9.56
C LYS A 159 17.51 -12.88 8.62
N VAL A 160 18.05 -14.02 9.04
CA VAL A 160 18.05 -15.25 8.25
C VAL A 160 16.63 -15.82 8.15
N ASP A 161 15.92 -15.90 9.27
CA ASP A 161 14.54 -16.41 9.31
C ASP A 161 13.60 -15.50 8.54
N VAL A 162 13.79 -14.18 8.67
CA VAL A 162 13.03 -13.18 7.90
C VAL A 162 13.28 -13.34 6.39
N ALA A 163 14.53 -13.56 5.97
CA ALA A 163 14.85 -13.77 4.56
C ALA A 163 14.17 -15.04 4.00
N VAL A 164 14.18 -16.14 4.76
CA VAL A 164 13.50 -17.39 4.39
C VAL A 164 11.98 -17.18 4.30
N ALA A 165 11.40 -16.51 5.29
CA ALA A 165 9.96 -16.20 5.29
C ALA A 165 9.56 -15.35 4.08
N LEU A 166 10.37 -14.34 3.73
CA LEU A 166 10.13 -13.49 2.56
C LEU A 166 10.19 -14.27 1.24
N ASP A 167 11.13 -15.22 1.11
CA ASP A 167 11.20 -16.10 -0.06
C ASP A 167 10.01 -17.06 -0.14
N ASN A 168 9.59 -17.64 0.97
CA ASN A 168 8.39 -18.48 1.03
C ASN A 168 7.13 -17.69 0.66
N LEU A 169 7.00 -16.45 1.14
CA LEU A 169 5.90 -15.54 0.81
C LEU A 169 5.91 -15.15 -0.68
N LYS A 170 7.08 -14.92 -1.26
CA LYS A 170 7.26 -14.67 -2.69
C LYS A 170 6.78 -15.87 -3.50
N ASP A 171 7.24 -17.07 -3.16
CA ASP A 171 6.90 -18.29 -3.90
C ASP A 171 5.41 -18.63 -3.78
N ALA A 172 4.84 -18.53 -2.58
CA ALA A 172 3.40 -18.67 -2.36
C ALA A 172 2.61 -17.60 -3.13
N GLY A 173 3.06 -16.35 -3.08
CA GLY A 173 2.46 -15.22 -3.78
C GLY A 173 2.38 -15.48 -5.29
N PHE A 174 3.49 -15.82 -5.95
CA PHE A 174 3.47 -16.11 -7.39
C PHE A 174 2.64 -17.37 -7.73
N HIS A 175 2.75 -18.42 -6.92
CA HIS A 175 2.02 -19.66 -7.14
C HIS A 175 0.50 -19.46 -7.13
N TRP A 176 0.00 -18.70 -6.14
CA TRP A 176 -1.42 -18.44 -5.98
C TRP A 176 -1.91 -17.27 -6.84
N ALA A 177 -1.04 -16.32 -7.21
CA ALA A 177 -1.38 -15.30 -8.21
C ALA A 177 -1.72 -15.96 -9.55
N THR A 178 -0.90 -16.91 -10.00
CA THR A 178 -1.14 -17.67 -11.24
C THR A 178 -2.48 -18.43 -11.22
N ARG A 179 -2.88 -18.95 -10.05
CA ARG A 179 -4.12 -19.73 -9.86
C ARG A 179 -5.34 -18.89 -9.52
N SER A 180 -5.14 -17.63 -9.16
CA SER A 180 -6.24 -16.70 -8.84
C SER A 180 -7.11 -16.40 -10.06
N GLY A 181 -6.57 -16.59 -11.28
CA GLY A 181 -7.29 -16.30 -12.52
C GLY A 181 -7.62 -14.81 -12.68
N VAL A 182 -6.95 -13.93 -11.92
CA VAL A 182 -7.16 -12.48 -12.02
C VAL A 182 -6.76 -12.03 -13.42
N THR A 183 -7.77 -11.56 -14.15
CA THR A 183 -7.65 -11.03 -15.50
C THR A 183 -8.37 -9.69 -15.57
N ILE A 184 -8.18 -8.96 -16.67
CA ILE A 184 -8.90 -7.73 -16.93
C ILE A 184 -9.58 -7.87 -18.27
N SER A 185 -10.90 -7.80 -18.25
CA SER A 185 -11.74 -7.63 -19.42
C SER A 185 -12.34 -6.24 -19.46
N MET A 186 -12.93 -5.88 -20.59
CA MET A 186 -13.73 -4.67 -20.66
C MET A 186 -14.87 -4.78 -19.64
N ASP A 187 -15.58 -5.90 -19.54
CA ASP A 187 -16.76 -6.03 -18.65
C ASP A 187 -16.46 -5.89 -17.16
N ASP A 188 -15.22 -6.09 -16.73
CA ASP A 188 -14.80 -5.85 -15.35
C ASP A 188 -14.81 -4.35 -14.98
N VAL A 189 -14.69 -3.46 -15.98
CA VAL A 189 -14.82 -2.03 -15.79
C VAL A 189 -16.31 -1.65 -15.79
N VAL A 190 -16.96 -1.77 -14.63
CA VAL A 190 -18.38 -1.43 -14.49
C VAL A 190 -18.55 0.04 -14.14
N SER A 191 -19.27 0.77 -14.97
CA SER A 191 -19.66 2.16 -14.70
C SER A 191 -20.96 2.22 -13.90
N PRO A 192 -21.12 3.15 -12.93
CA PRO A 192 -22.35 3.27 -12.15
C PRO A 192 -23.54 3.62 -13.04
N GLN A 193 -24.65 2.88 -12.94
CA GLN A 193 -25.87 3.18 -13.71
C GLN A 193 -26.45 4.55 -13.36
N GLU A 194 -26.24 5.02 -12.13
CA GLU A 194 -26.72 6.31 -11.64
C GLU A 194 -25.90 7.49 -12.16
N LYS A 195 -24.75 7.25 -12.80
CA LYS A 195 -23.86 8.29 -13.32
C LYS A 195 -24.60 9.33 -14.16
N GLY A 196 -25.48 8.91 -15.07
CA GLY A 196 -26.24 9.82 -15.92
C GLY A 196 -27.13 10.78 -15.11
N LYS A 197 -27.83 10.26 -14.11
CA LYS A 197 -28.70 11.07 -13.22
C LYS A 197 -27.90 12.06 -12.37
N ILE A 198 -26.75 11.63 -11.85
CA ILE A 198 -25.85 12.50 -11.08
C ILE A 198 -25.34 13.63 -11.96
N LEU A 199 -24.89 13.32 -13.18
CA LEU A 199 -24.41 14.35 -14.11
C LEU A 199 -25.52 15.34 -14.50
N GLU A 200 -26.74 14.89 -14.77
CA GLU A 200 -27.88 15.78 -15.07
C GLU A 200 -28.21 16.73 -13.92
N LYS A 201 -28.18 16.23 -12.67
CA LYS A 201 -28.38 17.04 -11.46
C LYS A 201 -27.36 18.19 -11.39
N TYR A 202 -26.08 17.88 -11.59
CA TYR A 202 -25.01 18.89 -11.52
C TYR A 202 -24.94 19.79 -12.76
N GLU A 203 -25.33 19.31 -13.94
CA GLU A 203 -25.52 20.17 -15.11
C GLU A 203 -26.60 21.21 -14.87
N GLY A 204 -27.71 20.83 -14.23
CA GLY A 204 -28.77 21.76 -13.85
C GLY A 204 -28.28 22.83 -12.87
N GLN A 205 -27.37 22.50 -11.95
CA GLN A 205 -26.75 23.46 -11.04
C GLN A 205 -25.79 24.39 -11.79
N ALA A 206 -24.91 23.85 -12.63
CA ALA A 206 -23.99 24.64 -13.45
C ALA A 206 -24.72 25.61 -14.38
N ALA A 207 -25.88 25.21 -14.93
CA ALA A 207 -26.73 26.06 -15.76
C ALA A 207 -27.34 27.24 -14.96
N LYS A 208 -27.68 27.05 -13.68
CA LYS A 208 -28.17 28.13 -12.80
C LYS A 208 -27.07 29.17 -12.54
N VAL A 209 -25.84 28.71 -12.27
CA VAL A 209 -24.67 29.59 -12.10
C VAL A 209 -24.42 30.38 -13.38
N GLN A 210 -24.49 29.74 -14.55
CA GLN A 210 -24.37 30.44 -15.83
C GLN A 210 -25.48 31.49 -16.01
N GLN A 211 -26.72 31.16 -15.66
CA GLN A 211 -27.84 32.11 -15.75
C GLN A 211 -27.69 33.30 -14.81
N GLN A 212 -27.13 33.11 -13.61
CA GLN A 212 -26.83 34.19 -12.68
C GLN A 212 -25.74 35.13 -13.23
N PHE A 213 -24.72 34.56 -13.86
CA PHE A 213 -23.69 35.33 -14.54
C PHE A 213 -24.26 36.14 -15.71
N ASP A 214 -25.10 35.52 -16.55
CA ASP A 214 -25.73 36.20 -17.69
C ASP A 214 -26.68 37.34 -17.25
N ARG A 215 -27.21 37.27 -16.02
CA ARG A 215 -28.02 38.33 -15.38
C ARG A 215 -27.17 39.39 -14.65
N GLY A 216 -25.84 39.24 -14.62
CA GLY A 216 -24.92 40.15 -13.93
C GLY A 216 -24.97 40.07 -12.41
N LEU A 217 -25.45 38.96 -11.83
CA LEU A 217 -25.56 38.76 -10.38
C LEU A 217 -24.23 38.30 -9.74
N ILE A 218 -23.36 37.67 -10.53
CA ILE A 218 -22.05 37.15 -10.10
C ILE A 218 -20.96 37.56 -11.08
N THR A 219 -19.73 37.62 -10.60
CA THR A 219 -18.53 37.91 -11.40
C THR A 219 -17.99 36.66 -12.12
N GLU A 220 -17.07 36.86 -13.06
CA GLU A 220 -16.44 35.76 -13.81
C GLU A 220 -15.58 34.84 -12.92
N ASP A 221 -14.92 35.41 -11.90
CA ASP A 221 -14.10 34.64 -10.98
C ASP A 221 -14.96 33.82 -10.02
N GLU A 222 -16.06 34.40 -9.49
CA GLU A 222 -17.06 33.68 -8.69
C GLU A 222 -17.71 32.56 -9.51
N ARG A 223 -18.12 32.84 -10.76
CA ARG A 223 -18.64 31.82 -11.68
C ARG A 223 -17.67 30.65 -11.81
N ARG A 224 -16.38 30.93 -12.02
CA ARG A 224 -15.36 29.89 -12.20
C ARG A 224 -15.20 29.05 -10.94
N GLN A 225 -15.14 29.68 -9.77
CA GLN A 225 -14.97 29.00 -8.49
C GLN A 225 -16.18 28.11 -8.16
N GLU A 226 -17.40 28.62 -8.34
CA GLU A 226 -18.63 27.84 -8.14
C GLU A 226 -18.71 26.65 -9.10
N LEU A 227 -18.38 26.84 -10.38
CA LEU A 227 -18.35 25.72 -11.33
C LEU A 227 -17.33 24.64 -10.94
N ILE A 228 -16.14 25.04 -10.47
CA ILE A 228 -15.13 24.09 -9.98
C ILE A 228 -15.66 23.30 -8.79
N GLU A 229 -16.33 23.97 -7.83
CA GLU A 229 -16.89 23.32 -6.66
C GLU A 229 -17.99 22.31 -7.03
N ILE A 230 -18.94 22.71 -7.86
CA ILE A 230 -20.03 21.88 -8.39
C ILE A 230 -19.46 20.60 -9.02
N TRP A 231 -18.47 20.73 -9.90
CA TRP A 231 -17.90 19.58 -10.60
C TRP A 231 -16.98 18.72 -9.72
N THR A 232 -16.37 19.31 -8.69
CA THR A 232 -15.61 18.57 -7.68
C THR A 232 -16.55 17.69 -6.85
N GLN A 233 -17.70 18.23 -6.43
CA GLN A 233 -18.73 17.47 -5.73
C GLN A 233 -19.32 16.37 -6.62
N ALA A 234 -19.62 16.67 -7.89
CA ALA A 234 -20.09 15.67 -8.85
C ALA A 234 -19.12 14.50 -9.01
N THR A 235 -17.82 14.80 -9.14
CA THR A 235 -16.78 13.77 -9.26
C THR A 235 -16.70 12.91 -8.00
N ALA A 236 -16.87 13.51 -6.81
CA ALA A 236 -16.89 12.78 -5.55
C ALA A 236 -18.14 11.90 -5.39
N GLU A 237 -19.34 12.38 -5.77
CA GLU A 237 -20.60 11.63 -5.69
C GLU A 237 -20.58 10.39 -6.62
N VAL A 238 -20.14 10.57 -7.88
CA VAL A 238 -19.99 9.44 -8.82
C VAL A 238 -18.93 8.45 -8.32
N ALA A 239 -17.83 8.94 -7.74
CA ALA A 239 -16.79 8.09 -7.19
C ALA A 239 -17.27 7.27 -5.98
N GLY A 240 -18.04 7.86 -5.06
CA GLY A 240 -18.61 7.15 -3.91
C GLY A 240 -19.55 6.03 -4.36
N THR A 241 -20.45 6.33 -5.29
CA THR A 241 -21.38 5.35 -5.88
C THR A 241 -20.64 4.19 -6.55
N MET A 242 -19.56 4.51 -7.27
CA MET A 242 -18.69 3.52 -7.89
C MET A 242 -18.03 2.61 -6.84
N GLU A 243 -17.49 3.18 -5.77
CA GLU A 243 -16.85 2.41 -4.69
C GLU A 243 -17.81 1.44 -4.00
N GLU A 244 -19.05 1.86 -3.73
CA GLU A 244 -20.07 1.00 -3.14
C GLU A 244 -20.43 -0.18 -4.05
N MET A 245 -20.56 0.05 -5.35
CA MET A 245 -20.83 -0.99 -6.33
C MET A 245 -19.70 -2.03 -6.41
N PHE A 246 -18.43 -1.59 -6.42
CA PHE A 246 -17.30 -2.52 -6.42
C PHE A 246 -17.18 -3.28 -5.10
N LYS A 247 -17.44 -2.64 -3.96
CA LYS A 247 -17.49 -3.29 -2.64
C LYS A 247 -18.57 -4.37 -2.57
N ALA A 248 -19.76 -4.07 -3.11
CA ALA A 248 -20.86 -5.04 -3.15
C ALA A 248 -20.56 -6.23 -4.08
N SER A 249 -19.84 -5.98 -5.17
CA SER A 249 -19.46 -7.02 -6.12
C SER A 249 -18.38 -7.96 -5.57
N GLY A 250 -17.44 -7.45 -4.77
CA GLY A 250 -16.42 -8.19 -3.99
C GLY A 250 -15.38 -8.97 -4.81
N ASP A 251 -15.82 -9.63 -5.87
CA ASP A 251 -15.13 -10.60 -6.71
C ASP A 251 -14.58 -9.97 -7.99
N ASN A 252 -14.82 -8.68 -8.21
CA ASN A 252 -14.32 -7.99 -9.39
C ASN A 252 -12.78 -7.94 -9.33
N PRO A 253 -12.06 -8.40 -10.37
CA PRO A 253 -10.60 -8.47 -10.36
C PRO A 253 -9.95 -7.09 -10.22
N ILE A 254 -10.54 -6.04 -10.81
CA ILE A 254 -10.04 -4.66 -10.70
C ILE A 254 -10.15 -4.17 -9.26
N TRP A 255 -11.25 -4.49 -8.59
CA TRP A 255 -11.41 -4.19 -7.16
C TRP A 255 -10.36 -4.93 -6.33
N MET A 256 -10.12 -6.22 -6.60
CA MET A 256 -9.10 -6.99 -5.89
C MET A 256 -7.70 -6.37 -6.07
N MET A 257 -7.33 -5.92 -7.27
CA MET A 257 -6.03 -5.28 -7.51
C MET A 257 -5.82 -3.99 -6.70
N VAL A 258 -6.84 -3.13 -6.64
CA VAL A 258 -6.79 -1.85 -5.94
C VAL A 258 -6.89 -2.04 -4.43
N ASN A 259 -7.84 -2.87 -3.97
CA ASN A 259 -8.09 -3.08 -2.54
C ASN A 259 -6.97 -3.86 -1.85
N SER A 260 -6.35 -4.83 -2.55
CA SER A 260 -5.15 -5.51 -2.04
C SER A 260 -3.93 -4.58 -1.94
N GLY A 261 -3.95 -3.44 -2.62
CA GLY A 261 -2.80 -2.53 -2.72
C GLY A 261 -1.69 -3.04 -3.64
N ALA A 262 -1.96 -4.08 -4.45
CA ALA A 262 -1.02 -4.64 -5.40
C ALA A 262 -0.72 -3.68 -6.55
N ARG A 263 -1.76 -3.17 -7.21
CA ARG A 263 -1.64 -2.26 -8.34
C ARG A 263 -2.87 -1.38 -8.47
N GLY A 264 -2.61 -0.11 -8.79
CA GLY A 264 -3.66 0.87 -9.00
C GLY A 264 -4.05 1.62 -7.73
N ASN A 265 -4.62 2.80 -7.91
CA ASN A 265 -5.23 3.59 -6.85
C ASN A 265 -6.72 3.79 -7.18
N MET A 266 -7.54 4.03 -6.15
CA MET A 266 -8.94 4.42 -6.30
C MET A 266 -9.12 5.60 -7.25
N MET A 267 -8.19 6.57 -7.20
CA MET A 267 -8.21 7.70 -8.12
C MET A 267 -8.04 7.29 -9.59
N GLN A 268 -7.25 6.25 -9.89
CA GLN A 268 -7.09 5.74 -11.25
C GLN A 268 -8.33 4.94 -11.67
N LEU A 269 -8.89 4.13 -10.77
CA LEU A 269 -10.13 3.39 -11.01
C LEU A 269 -11.28 4.35 -11.38
N ARG A 270 -11.40 5.47 -10.66
CA ARG A 270 -12.37 6.54 -10.96
C ARG A 270 -12.24 7.06 -12.39
N GLN A 271 -11.02 7.20 -12.92
CA GLN A 271 -10.82 7.70 -14.28
C GLN A 271 -11.22 6.69 -15.36
N ILE A 272 -11.11 5.39 -15.06
CA ILE A 272 -11.43 4.31 -15.99
C ILE A 272 -12.94 4.04 -16.01
N ALA A 273 -13.59 4.00 -14.84
CA ALA A 273 -14.98 3.56 -14.69
C ALA A 273 -16.01 4.68 -14.39
N ALA A 274 -15.62 5.77 -13.73
CA ALA A 274 -16.52 6.85 -13.34
C ALA A 274 -16.45 8.03 -14.32
N MET A 275 -15.57 8.99 -14.06
CA MET A 275 -15.31 10.15 -14.91
C MET A 275 -13.88 10.64 -14.69
N ARG A 276 -13.28 11.27 -15.71
CA ARG A 276 -11.91 11.81 -15.59
C ARG A 276 -11.84 13.05 -14.69
N GLY A 277 -12.90 13.86 -14.67
CA GLY A 277 -13.03 15.03 -13.80
C GLY A 277 -12.44 16.32 -14.38
N LEU A 278 -12.12 17.25 -13.49
CA LEU A 278 -11.51 18.53 -13.83
C LEU A 278 -10.02 18.35 -14.17
N VAL A 279 -9.53 19.20 -15.07
CA VAL A 279 -8.15 19.18 -15.57
C VAL A 279 -7.55 20.57 -15.52
N ALA A 280 -6.26 20.64 -15.23
CA ALA A 280 -5.53 21.90 -15.16
C ALA A 280 -4.97 22.29 -16.54
N ASN A 281 -4.98 23.58 -16.82
CA ASN A 281 -4.28 24.16 -17.96
C ASN A 281 -2.75 24.21 -17.70
N PRO A 282 -1.92 24.57 -18.71
CA PRO A 282 -0.47 24.66 -18.52
C PRO A 282 -0.04 25.65 -17.43
N LYS A 283 -0.82 26.71 -17.21
CA LYS A 283 -0.57 27.70 -16.15
C LYS A 283 -0.86 27.15 -14.74
N GLY A 284 -1.57 26.03 -14.64
CA GLY A 284 -1.96 25.42 -13.36
C GLY A 284 -3.37 25.79 -12.90
N GLU A 285 -4.12 26.54 -13.69
CA GLU A 285 -5.50 26.90 -13.38
C GLU A 285 -6.43 25.76 -13.80
N ILE A 286 -7.45 25.49 -12.98
CA ILE A 286 -8.44 24.44 -13.27
C ILE A 286 -9.41 24.94 -14.35
N ILE A 287 -9.60 24.12 -15.38
CA ILE A 287 -10.56 24.41 -16.45
C ILE A 287 -11.96 24.07 -15.92
N PRO A 288 -12.91 25.04 -15.87
CA PRO A 288 -14.23 24.86 -15.25
C PRO A 288 -15.16 23.92 -16.04
N ARG A 289 -14.70 23.40 -17.18
CA ARG A 289 -15.39 22.41 -17.99
C ARG A 289 -14.75 21.04 -17.75
N PRO A 290 -15.43 20.11 -17.05
CA PRO A 290 -14.86 18.80 -16.75
C PRO A 290 -14.92 17.88 -17.97
N ILE A 291 -14.15 16.81 -17.88
CA ILE A 291 -14.26 15.64 -18.76
C ILE A 291 -15.26 14.68 -18.11
N LYS A 292 -16.43 14.52 -18.74
CA LYS A 292 -17.55 13.71 -18.22
C LYS A 292 -17.38 12.24 -18.60
N ALA A 293 -16.75 12.00 -19.75
CA ALA A 293 -16.40 10.67 -20.19
C ALA A 293 -15.35 10.02 -19.27
N ASN A 294 -15.33 8.70 -19.29
CA ASN A 294 -14.25 7.88 -18.72
C ASN A 294 -13.50 7.15 -19.85
N TYR A 295 -12.38 6.48 -19.51
CA TYR A 295 -11.59 5.78 -20.52
C TYR A 295 -12.30 4.55 -21.12
N ARG A 296 -13.32 4.00 -20.44
CA ARG A 296 -14.17 2.94 -20.99
C ARG A 296 -15.09 3.45 -22.10
N GLU A 297 -15.74 4.58 -21.87
CA GLU A 297 -16.69 5.21 -22.79
C GLU A 297 -15.98 5.83 -24.00
N GLY A 298 -14.73 6.25 -23.80
CA GLY A 298 -13.94 6.97 -24.79
C GLY A 298 -14.11 8.48 -24.67
N LEU A 299 -13.01 9.20 -24.94
CA LEU A 299 -12.96 10.65 -24.84
C LEU A 299 -13.31 11.28 -26.20
N SER A 300 -14.09 12.37 -26.17
CA SER A 300 -14.24 13.20 -27.37
C SER A 300 -12.93 13.91 -27.74
N VAL A 301 -12.82 14.41 -28.97
CA VAL A 301 -11.62 15.12 -29.46
C VAL A 301 -11.23 16.29 -28.54
N VAL A 302 -12.24 17.06 -28.08
CA VAL A 302 -12.01 18.21 -27.20
C VAL A 302 -11.57 17.76 -25.81
N GLU A 303 -12.23 16.76 -25.23
CA GLU A 303 -11.85 16.23 -23.91
C GLU A 303 -10.43 15.65 -23.92
N TYR A 304 -10.10 14.89 -24.97
CA TYR A 304 -8.77 14.33 -25.14
C TYR A 304 -7.72 15.43 -25.30
N PHE A 305 -7.98 16.44 -26.14
CA PHE A 305 -7.08 17.58 -26.32
C PHE A 305 -6.83 18.33 -25.00
N ILE A 306 -7.89 18.57 -24.21
CA ILE A 306 -7.73 19.25 -22.92
C ILE A 306 -6.88 18.39 -21.96
N ALA A 307 -7.09 17.07 -21.92
CA ALA A 307 -6.31 16.14 -21.08
C ALA A 307 -4.80 16.16 -21.38
N THR A 308 -4.39 16.48 -22.62
CA THR A 308 -2.97 16.53 -23.00
C THR A 308 -2.18 17.59 -22.23
N HIS A 309 -2.78 18.71 -21.85
CA HIS A 309 -2.10 19.79 -21.13
C HIS A 309 -1.57 19.29 -19.78
N GLY A 310 -2.43 18.61 -19.01
CA GLY A 310 -2.07 18.04 -17.72
C GLY A 310 -1.04 16.92 -17.84
N ALA A 311 -1.19 16.03 -18.84
CA ALA A 311 -0.26 14.93 -19.06
C ALA A 311 1.15 15.43 -19.43
N ARG A 312 1.26 16.38 -20.36
CA ARG A 312 2.54 16.93 -20.80
C ARG A 312 3.24 17.72 -19.69
N LYS A 313 2.48 18.51 -18.92
CA LYS A 313 3.01 19.24 -17.77
C LYS A 313 3.54 18.26 -16.71
N GLY A 314 2.78 17.20 -16.40
CA GLY A 314 3.21 16.17 -15.45
C GLY A 314 4.53 15.51 -15.84
N LEU A 315 4.72 15.16 -17.11
CA LEU A 315 5.99 14.60 -17.60
C LEU A 315 7.15 15.59 -17.49
N ALA A 316 6.92 16.85 -17.87
CA ALA A 316 7.94 17.90 -17.76
C ALA A 316 8.31 18.19 -16.30
N ASP A 317 7.33 18.28 -15.42
CA ASP A 317 7.53 18.53 -13.99
C ASP A 317 8.30 17.38 -13.32
N THR A 318 8.01 16.12 -13.67
CA THR A 318 8.76 14.95 -13.18
C THR A 318 10.24 15.01 -13.59
N ALA A 319 10.52 15.38 -14.84
CA ALA A 319 11.89 15.53 -15.32
C ALA A 319 12.63 16.66 -14.57
N LEU A 320 11.98 17.80 -14.36
CA LEU A 320 12.57 18.94 -13.62
C LEU A 320 12.82 18.60 -12.14
N ARG A 321 11.84 17.98 -11.47
CA ARG A 321 11.95 17.60 -10.05
C ARG A 321 13.05 16.58 -9.77
N THR A 322 13.42 15.78 -10.77
CA THR A 322 14.52 14.82 -10.66
C THR A 322 15.86 15.56 -10.45
N ALA A 323 16.08 16.66 -11.17
CA ALA A 323 17.28 17.49 -11.03
C ALA A 323 17.33 18.18 -9.65
N ASP A 324 16.21 18.75 -9.22
CA ASP A 324 16.12 19.44 -7.92
C ASP A 324 16.35 18.47 -6.74
N SER A 325 15.78 17.27 -6.82
CA SER A 325 15.96 16.24 -5.77
C SER A 325 17.42 15.83 -5.65
N GLY A 326 18.10 15.57 -6.78
CA GLY A 326 19.52 15.25 -6.79
C GLY A 326 20.40 16.40 -6.26
N TYR A 327 20.04 17.64 -6.58
CA TYR A 327 20.73 18.82 -6.08
C TYR A 327 20.61 18.96 -4.56
N LEU A 328 19.41 18.76 -4.01
CA LEU A 328 19.18 18.78 -2.57
C LEU A 328 19.99 17.69 -1.87
N THR A 329 19.96 16.45 -2.38
CA THR A 329 20.73 15.35 -1.81
C THR A 329 22.22 15.66 -1.78
N ARG A 330 22.77 16.23 -2.86
CA ARG A 330 24.17 16.66 -2.90
C ARG A 330 24.48 17.68 -1.80
N ARG A 331 23.66 18.73 -1.66
CA ARG A 331 23.86 19.74 -0.61
C ARG A 331 23.81 19.15 0.80
N LEU A 332 22.92 18.19 1.04
CA LEU A 332 22.82 17.52 2.33
C LEU A 332 24.06 16.66 2.61
N VAL A 333 24.56 15.94 1.61
CA VAL A 333 25.80 15.15 1.71
C VAL A 333 27.01 16.06 1.96
N ASP A 334 27.14 17.17 1.24
CA ASP A 334 28.26 18.12 1.37
C ASP A 334 28.38 18.66 2.82
N VAL A 335 27.27 18.82 3.54
CA VAL A 335 27.26 19.31 4.93
C VAL A 335 27.42 18.18 5.96
N SER A 336 27.00 16.95 5.65
CA SER A 336 26.91 15.85 6.63
C SER A 336 27.98 14.77 6.48
N GLN A 337 28.81 14.80 5.44
CA GLN A 337 29.80 13.74 5.16
C GLN A 337 30.79 13.46 6.30
N ASP A 338 31.12 14.46 7.12
CA ASP A 338 32.08 14.33 8.23
C ASP A 338 31.41 13.98 9.57
N VAL A 339 30.10 13.71 9.58
CA VAL A 339 29.35 13.29 10.77
C VAL A 339 29.44 11.77 10.92
N ILE A 340 30.38 11.31 11.75
CA ILE A 340 30.68 9.89 11.97
C ILE A 340 30.58 9.59 13.48
N ILE A 341 30.02 8.44 13.85
CA ILE A 341 29.99 7.96 15.24
C ILE A 341 31.42 7.58 15.66
N ARG A 342 31.96 8.24 16.69
CA ARG A 342 33.34 8.05 17.17
C ARG A 342 33.45 7.48 18.58
N GLU A 343 32.39 7.59 19.36
CA GLU A 343 32.33 7.14 20.76
C GLU A 343 30.97 6.48 21.01
N GLU A 344 30.92 5.54 21.96
CA GLU A 344 29.69 4.81 22.31
C GLU A 344 28.76 5.65 23.20
N ASP A 345 29.32 6.37 24.18
CA ASP A 345 28.58 7.25 25.09
C ASP A 345 29.39 8.52 25.37
N CYS A 346 28.75 9.67 25.21
CA CYS A 346 29.33 10.97 25.53
C CYS A 346 29.08 11.42 26.98
N GLY A 347 28.30 10.65 27.75
CA GLY A 347 28.02 10.86 29.16
C GLY A 347 27.12 12.07 29.45
N THR A 348 26.32 12.52 28.48
CA THR A 348 25.47 13.71 28.64
C THR A 348 24.06 13.36 29.14
N GLU A 349 23.58 14.09 30.14
CA GLU A 349 22.18 14.00 30.62
C GLU A 349 21.22 14.89 29.82
N ARG A 350 21.74 15.61 28.81
CA ARG A 350 20.92 16.52 27.99
C ARG A 350 20.05 15.75 27.00
N GLY A 351 18.75 15.75 27.22
CA GLY A 351 17.75 15.25 26.28
C GLY A 351 16.92 16.34 25.60
N LEU A 352 16.14 15.95 24.59
CA LEU A 352 15.03 16.74 24.06
C LEU A 352 13.71 16.12 24.54
N LEU A 353 12.79 16.94 25.04
CA LEU A 353 11.46 16.45 25.44
C LEU A 353 10.68 15.96 24.21
N LYS A 354 10.18 14.73 24.28
CA LYS A 354 9.33 14.11 23.25
C LYS A 354 7.99 13.71 23.86
N VAL A 355 6.91 14.18 23.26
CA VAL A 355 5.55 13.82 23.67
C VAL A 355 5.17 12.49 23.01
N ILE A 356 4.77 11.51 23.82
CA ILE A 356 4.42 10.16 23.36
C ILE A 356 2.90 9.90 23.32
N ALA A 357 2.12 10.69 24.04
CA ALA A 357 0.67 10.58 24.06
C ALA A 357 0.03 11.94 24.35
N ASP A 358 -1.10 12.18 23.69
CA ASP A 358 -1.99 13.31 23.93
C ASP A 358 -3.19 12.82 24.75
N LYS A 359 -3.64 13.62 25.71
CA LYS A 359 -4.87 13.31 26.45
C LYS A 359 -6.06 13.90 25.71
N LEU A 360 -7.06 13.07 25.40
CA LEU A 360 -8.36 13.54 24.94
C LEU A 360 -9.11 14.27 26.06
N ASP A 361 -10.18 15.00 25.71
CA ASP A 361 -11.04 15.72 26.66
C ASP A 361 -11.69 14.77 27.71
N ASP A 362 -11.78 13.48 27.41
CA ASP A 362 -12.27 12.41 28.29
C ASP A 362 -11.19 11.84 29.24
N GLY A 363 -9.95 12.32 29.15
CA GLY A 363 -8.81 11.86 29.95
C GLY A 363 -8.10 10.61 29.41
N THR A 364 -8.58 10.01 28.31
CA THR A 364 -7.97 8.83 27.70
C THR A 364 -6.68 9.22 26.98
N PRO A 365 -5.54 8.56 27.27
CA PRO A 365 -4.30 8.81 26.54
C PRO A 365 -4.39 8.19 25.14
N VAL A 366 -4.21 9.02 24.11
CA VAL A 366 -4.11 8.60 22.71
C VAL A 366 -2.67 8.77 22.27
N LYS A 367 -2.11 7.73 21.64
CA LYS A 367 -0.76 7.78 21.06
C LYS A 367 -0.64 8.93 20.08
N THR A 368 0.39 9.77 20.24
CA THR A 368 0.65 10.88 19.32
C THR A 368 1.02 10.35 17.93
N VAL A 369 0.67 11.08 16.88
CA VAL A 369 0.84 10.65 15.47
C VAL A 369 2.31 10.38 15.07
N ASN A 370 3.27 10.99 15.78
CA ASN A 370 4.69 10.98 15.38
C ASN A 370 5.57 10.12 16.32
N VAL A 371 5.01 9.27 17.17
CA VAL A 371 5.81 8.51 18.15
C VAL A 371 6.82 7.59 17.48
N GLU A 372 6.43 6.95 16.38
CA GLU A 372 7.25 6.04 15.58
C GLU A 372 8.48 6.71 14.96
N THR A 373 8.47 8.04 14.81
CA THR A 373 9.60 8.79 14.23
C THR A 373 10.34 9.65 15.25
N SER A 374 9.65 10.03 16.33
CA SER A 374 10.19 10.98 17.32
C SER A 374 10.81 10.31 18.53
N ALA A 375 10.23 9.20 19.01
CA ALA A 375 10.63 8.54 20.26
C ALA A 375 11.07 7.08 20.04
N TYR A 376 10.46 6.36 19.10
CA TYR A 376 10.89 5.01 18.75
C TYR A 376 12.35 5.00 18.28
N SER A 377 13.08 3.93 18.62
CA SER A 377 14.52 3.74 18.36
C SER A 377 15.44 4.86 18.90
N ARG A 378 15.06 5.52 20.00
CA ARG A 378 15.89 6.49 20.73
C ARG A 378 16.26 5.95 22.12
N SER A 379 17.36 6.44 22.67
CA SER A 379 17.75 6.19 24.06
C SER A 379 17.11 7.23 24.98
N ALA A 380 16.63 6.80 26.15
CA ALA A 380 16.17 7.71 27.19
C ALA A 380 17.36 8.44 27.82
N SER A 381 17.20 9.73 28.12
CA SER A 381 18.22 10.51 28.87
C SER A 381 17.99 10.48 30.37
N VAL A 382 16.79 10.08 30.81
CA VAL A 382 16.35 10.00 32.20
C VAL A 382 15.41 8.83 32.35
N ASP A 383 15.44 8.19 33.52
CA ASP A 383 14.54 7.11 33.90
C ASP A 383 13.08 7.52 33.72
N ILE A 384 12.34 6.73 32.94
CA ILE A 384 10.91 6.93 32.73
C ILE A 384 10.16 6.12 33.79
N VAL A 385 9.56 6.81 34.76
CA VAL A 385 8.84 6.18 35.87
C VAL A 385 7.33 6.14 35.67
N HIS A 386 6.70 5.07 36.12
CA HIS A 386 5.24 4.99 36.18
C HIS A 386 4.71 5.96 37.27
N PRO A 387 3.74 6.83 36.94
CA PRO A 387 3.35 7.95 37.81
C PRO A 387 2.72 7.54 39.14
N GLU A 388 2.10 6.36 39.21
CA GLU A 388 1.42 5.89 40.43
C GLU A 388 2.26 4.91 41.26
N THR A 389 3.10 4.10 40.60
CA THR A 389 3.83 3.01 41.26
C THR A 389 5.29 3.38 41.53
N GLY A 390 5.82 4.40 40.83
CA GLY A 390 7.23 4.78 40.89
C GLY A 390 8.17 3.75 40.25
N GLU A 391 7.63 2.74 39.58
CA GLU A 391 8.42 1.71 38.89
C GLU A 391 9.07 2.30 37.65
N VAL A 392 10.37 2.04 37.46
CA VAL A 392 11.12 2.47 36.27
C VAL A 392 10.70 1.58 35.10
N LEU A 393 10.02 2.17 34.12
CA LEU A 393 9.56 1.51 32.89
C LEU A 393 10.68 1.43 31.84
N VAL A 394 11.51 2.47 31.76
CA VAL A 394 12.68 2.54 30.88
C VAL A 394 13.80 3.19 31.68
N PRO A 395 14.91 2.48 31.94
CA PRO A 395 16.08 3.04 32.62
C PRO A 395 16.91 3.95 31.72
#